data_AF-A0A9W4X8R7-F1
#
_entry.id   AF-A0A9W4X8R7-F1
#
_cell.length_a   1.000
_cell.length_b   1.000
_cell.length_c   1.000
_cell.angle_alpha   90.00
_cell.angle_beta   90.00
_cell.angle_gamma   90.00
#
_symmetry.space_group_name_H-M   'P 1'
#
loop_
_entity.id
_entity.type
_entity.pdbx_description
1 polymer ?
#
loop_
_entity_poly.entity_id
_entity_poly.type
_entity_poly.pdbx_seq_one_letter_code
_entity_poly.pdbx_strand_id
1 'polypeptide(L)'
;MTIHNVSVPPLKIDHYTLRLIEAEDIHSIHSLINDWNVVRMLSQVPFPYPKSLLEQWIDSVSKESEEGKSYHFTIIDETIQKIVGCIGLRVDSKDQIGKIGYWIAHKYWGQQIASKTLQRISTWALANLNINYIRATAADDNMASIAVLKKCGYQPFGQGKEKFLARATEQPVSYFLLQREDICPGKAPSMPPSSSTPKKILLVVAAALIDTEGRLLLARRPEGKSMAGMWEFPGGKIEPGETPEAALVRELKEEINVDVSQSCLAPFTFASFEYADFHLLMPLYVCHKWNNPPEPRENQQLAWVSAEELDHYLVMEADKPFIPLLKDLLF
;
A
#
# COMPACT_ATOMS: atom_id res chain seq x y z
N MET A 1 7.18 21.81 -10.72
CA MET A 1 5.75 21.63 -11.08
C MET A 1 4.92 22.11 -9.91
N THR A 2 4.05 23.07 -10.16
CA THR A 2 3.25 23.77 -9.16
C THR A 2 2.29 22.77 -8.50
N ILE A 3 2.38 22.61 -7.17
CA ILE A 3 1.36 21.88 -6.40
C ILE A 3 0.07 22.70 -6.57
N HIS A 4 -0.87 22.19 -7.38
CA HIS A 4 -2.18 22.79 -7.43
C HIS A 4 -2.80 22.61 -6.03
N ASN A 5 -3.01 23.71 -5.31
CA ASN A 5 -3.81 23.71 -4.09
C ASN A 5 -5.22 23.23 -4.45
N VAL A 6 -5.49 21.95 -4.24
CA VAL A 6 -6.82 21.38 -4.41
C VAL A 6 -7.64 21.89 -3.23
N SER A 7 -8.40 22.97 -3.47
CA SER A 7 -9.47 23.37 -2.55
C SER A 7 -10.46 22.20 -2.46
N VAL A 8 -10.65 21.67 -1.25
CA VAL A 8 -11.53 20.53 -1.03
C VAL A 8 -12.89 21.03 -0.54
N PRO A 9 -13.92 21.12 -1.39
CA PRO A 9 -15.24 21.48 -0.93
C PRO A 9 -15.79 20.39 0.00
N PRO A 10 -16.72 20.73 0.92
CA PRO A 10 -17.37 19.74 1.76
C PRO A 10 -18.01 18.63 0.90
N LEU A 11 -17.69 17.38 1.22
CA LEU A 11 -18.18 16.21 0.49
C LEU A 11 -19.46 15.71 1.16
N LYS A 12 -20.55 15.67 0.42
CA LYS A 12 -21.87 15.19 0.91
C LYS A 12 -22.07 13.70 0.64
N ILE A 13 -22.72 13.01 1.57
CA ILE A 13 -23.14 11.61 1.48
C ILE A 13 -24.41 11.43 2.31
N ASP A 14 -25.56 11.21 1.68
CA ASP A 14 -26.86 11.21 2.36
C ASP A 14 -27.05 12.47 3.22
N HIS A 15 -27.26 12.32 4.52
CA HIS A 15 -27.33 13.40 5.52
C HIS A 15 -26.00 13.64 6.24
N TYR A 16 -24.89 13.06 5.76
CA TYR A 16 -23.56 13.30 6.28
C TYR A 16 -22.78 14.30 5.43
N THR A 17 -22.00 15.13 6.11
CA THR A 17 -21.07 16.08 5.49
C THR A 17 -19.67 15.81 5.99
N LEU A 18 -18.73 15.71 5.05
CA LEU A 18 -17.32 15.62 5.33
C LEU A 18 -16.69 16.96 5.00
N ARG A 19 -16.26 17.70 6.01
CA ARG A 19 -15.47 18.93 5.85
C ARG A 19 -14.12 18.77 6.52
N LEU A 20 -13.14 19.56 6.11
CA LEU A 20 -11.83 19.56 6.75
C LEU A 20 -11.97 19.88 8.25
N ILE A 21 -11.08 19.31 9.06
CA ILE A 21 -11.04 19.57 10.50
C ILE A 21 -10.66 21.03 10.74
N GLU A 22 -11.38 21.66 11.65
CA GLU A 22 -11.14 23.03 12.09
C GLU A 22 -10.85 23.07 13.59
N ALA A 23 -10.20 24.14 14.06
CA ALA A 23 -9.83 24.30 15.47
C ALA A 23 -11.05 24.25 16.42
N GLU A 24 -12.22 24.68 15.95
CA GLU A 24 -13.47 24.63 16.71
C GLU A 24 -13.95 23.19 17.02
N ASP A 25 -13.54 22.20 16.21
CA ASP A 25 -13.97 20.82 16.35
C ASP A 25 -13.33 20.12 17.55
N ILE A 26 -12.27 20.71 18.12
CA ILE A 26 -11.40 20.04 19.07
C ILE A 26 -12.13 19.47 20.27
N HIS A 27 -13.10 20.21 20.82
CA HIS A 27 -13.82 19.77 22.01
C HIS A 27 -14.64 18.51 21.71
N SER A 28 -15.35 18.50 20.58
CA SER A 28 -16.15 17.37 20.12
C SER A 28 -15.29 16.17 19.77
N ILE A 29 -14.19 16.36 19.03
CA ILE A 29 -13.25 15.30 18.66
C ILE A 29 -12.63 14.70 19.92
N HIS A 30 -12.11 15.53 20.83
CA HIS A 30 -11.46 15.09 22.08
C HIS A 30 -12.40 14.27 22.95
N SER A 31 -13.67 14.69 23.06
CA SER A 31 -14.68 13.96 23.83
C SER A 31 -15.02 12.60 23.22
N LEU A 32 -15.15 12.52 21.89
CA LEU A 32 -15.56 11.29 21.20
C LEU A 32 -14.42 10.29 21.03
N ILE A 33 -13.20 10.77 20.79
CA ILE A 33 -12.04 9.91 20.56
C ILE A 33 -11.54 9.30 21.87
N ASN A 34 -11.71 9.95 23.02
CA ASN A 34 -11.33 9.40 24.35
C ASN A 34 -12.24 8.27 24.86
N ASP A 35 -12.74 7.42 23.96
CA ASP A 35 -13.39 6.15 24.27
C ASP A 35 -12.41 5.01 24.03
N TRP A 36 -12.17 4.17 25.05
CA TRP A 36 -11.27 3.02 24.94
C TRP A 36 -11.67 2.06 23.81
N ASN A 37 -12.97 1.89 23.54
CA ASN A 37 -13.46 1.03 22.47
C ASN A 37 -13.02 1.53 21.09
N VAL A 38 -12.81 2.84 20.95
CA VAL A 38 -12.33 3.48 19.72
C VAL A 38 -10.80 3.47 19.69
N VAL A 39 -10.15 4.09 20.69
CA VAL A 39 -8.72 4.38 20.64
C VAL A 39 -7.83 3.14 20.69
N ARG A 40 -8.26 2.04 21.33
CA ARG A 40 -7.52 0.78 21.28
C ARG A 40 -7.28 0.25 19.87
N MET A 41 -8.09 0.68 18.89
CA MET A 41 -7.99 0.27 17.50
C MET A 41 -7.21 1.27 16.62
N LEU A 42 -6.70 2.35 17.19
CA LEU A 42 -5.93 3.38 16.48
C LEU A 42 -4.45 3.26 16.85
N SER A 43 -3.59 3.06 15.84
CA SER A 43 -2.15 2.85 16.11
C SER A 43 -1.45 4.09 16.67
N GLN A 44 -1.86 5.28 16.22
CA GLN A 44 -1.17 6.55 16.50
C GLN A 44 -1.78 7.38 17.63
N VAL A 45 -2.83 6.91 18.31
CA VAL A 45 -3.52 7.69 19.34
C VAL A 45 -3.23 7.12 20.73
N PRO A 46 -2.67 7.90 21.67
CA PRO A 46 -2.47 7.46 23.05
C PRO A 46 -3.78 7.47 23.84
N PHE A 47 -3.81 6.73 24.95
CA PHE A 47 -4.94 6.72 25.87
C PHE A 47 -4.49 6.95 27.32
N PRO A 48 -5.10 7.90 28.06
CA PRO A 48 -6.01 8.94 27.55
C PRO A 48 -5.28 9.87 26.57
N TYR A 49 -5.99 10.43 25.59
CA TYR A 49 -5.43 11.35 24.60
C TYR A 49 -5.32 12.76 25.21
N PRO A 50 -4.11 13.30 25.48
CA PRO A 50 -3.97 14.63 26.03
C PRO A 50 -4.50 15.70 25.06
N LYS A 51 -5.27 16.67 25.57
CA LYS A 51 -5.84 17.73 24.73
C LYS A 51 -4.77 18.52 23.98
N SER A 52 -3.64 18.82 24.62
CA SER A 52 -2.51 19.54 24.00
C SER A 52 -1.91 18.80 22.81
N LEU A 53 -1.85 17.46 22.86
CA LEU A 53 -1.36 16.65 21.75
C LEU A 53 -2.36 16.63 20.58
N LEU A 54 -3.67 16.70 20.89
CA LEU A 54 -4.70 16.86 19.86
C LEU A 54 -4.66 18.26 19.23
N GLU A 55 -4.46 19.33 20.01
CA GLU A 55 -4.27 20.71 19.53
C GLU A 55 -3.11 20.76 18.52
N GLN A 56 -1.94 20.24 18.91
CA GLN A 56 -0.77 20.15 18.04
C GLN A 56 -1.03 19.36 16.76
N TRP A 57 -1.80 18.27 16.85
CA TRP A 57 -2.16 17.47 15.69
C TRP A 57 -3.10 18.24 14.73
N ILE A 58 -4.13 18.93 15.25
CA ILE A 58 -5.05 19.76 14.44
C ILE A 58 -4.29 20.87 13.71
N ASP A 59 -3.35 21.53 14.40
CA ASP A 59 -2.50 22.56 13.81
C ASP A 59 -1.60 22.00 12.70
N SER A 60 -1.05 20.80 12.89
CA SER A 60 -0.21 20.11 11.89
C SER A 60 -1.02 19.75 10.64
N VAL A 61 -2.20 19.14 10.81
CA VAL A 61 -3.01 18.69 9.67
C VAL A 61 -3.56 19.86 8.85
N SER A 62 -3.82 21.02 9.49
CA SER A 62 -4.25 22.22 8.79
C SER A 62 -3.17 22.73 7.82
N LYS A 63 -1.91 22.80 8.30
CA LYS A 63 -0.75 23.18 7.46
C LYS A 63 -0.45 22.14 6.39
N GLU A 64 -0.46 20.86 6.74
CA GLU A 64 -0.22 19.77 5.78
C GLU A 64 -1.29 19.73 4.68
N SER A 65 -2.53 20.12 4.98
CA SER A 65 -3.61 20.23 3.98
C SER A 65 -3.38 21.37 3.00
N GLU A 66 -2.86 22.51 3.46
CA GLU A 66 -2.47 23.61 2.57
C GLU A 66 -1.32 23.22 1.63
N GLU A 67 -0.47 22.29 2.05
CA GLU A 67 0.63 21.75 1.25
C GLU A 67 0.22 20.53 0.39
N GLY A 68 -1.03 20.08 0.49
CA GLY A 68 -1.54 18.89 -0.20
C GLY A 68 -0.94 17.56 0.29
N LYS A 69 -0.36 17.55 1.50
CA LYS A 69 0.28 16.38 2.12
C LYS A 69 -0.69 15.55 2.96
N SER A 70 -1.73 16.15 3.52
CA SER A 70 -2.76 15.38 4.24
C SER A 70 -4.12 16.05 4.23
N TYR A 71 -5.17 15.25 4.26
CA TYR A 71 -6.55 15.68 4.22
C TYR A 71 -7.31 14.96 5.33
N HIS A 72 -7.65 15.69 6.39
CA HIS A 72 -8.39 15.13 7.53
C HIS A 72 -9.75 15.79 7.62
N PHE A 73 -10.79 14.97 7.66
CA PHE A 73 -12.18 15.40 7.63
C PHE A 73 -12.89 15.03 8.92
N THR A 74 -13.71 15.94 9.43
CA THR A 74 -14.80 15.62 10.36
C THR A 74 -15.97 15.03 9.59
N ILE A 75 -16.63 14.05 10.19
CA ILE A 75 -17.88 13.49 9.68
C ILE A 75 -19.00 14.10 10.52
N ILE A 76 -19.85 14.92 9.91
CA ILE A 76 -20.95 15.61 10.57
C ILE A 76 -22.26 14.97 10.13
N ASP A 77 -23.10 14.60 11.09
CA ASP A 77 -24.48 14.20 10.85
C ASP A 77 -25.37 15.45 10.87
N GLU A 78 -25.93 15.82 9.72
CA GLU A 78 -26.74 17.02 9.53
C GLU A 78 -28.11 16.93 10.24
N THR A 79 -28.59 15.73 10.57
CA THR A 79 -29.88 15.57 11.25
C THR A 79 -29.82 16.00 12.71
N ILE A 80 -28.66 15.77 13.34
CA ILE A 80 -28.41 16.10 14.75
C ILE A 80 -27.36 17.21 14.92
N GLN A 81 -26.80 17.72 13.83
CA GLN A 81 -25.77 18.76 13.78
C GLN A 81 -24.57 18.44 14.70
N LYS A 82 -24.07 17.19 14.64
CA LYS A 82 -22.98 16.72 15.49
C LYS A 82 -21.92 15.95 14.71
N ILE A 83 -20.68 16.06 15.18
CA ILE A 83 -19.57 15.22 14.73
C ILE A 83 -19.82 13.79 15.22
N VAL A 84 -19.67 12.84 14.31
CA VAL A 84 -19.85 11.40 14.58
C VAL A 84 -18.57 10.60 14.40
N GLY A 85 -17.51 11.19 13.83
CA GLY A 85 -16.21 10.58 13.66
C GLY A 85 -15.27 11.42 12.80
N CYS A 86 -14.10 10.85 12.46
CA CYS A 86 -13.15 11.48 11.55
C CYS A 86 -12.59 10.45 10.57
N ILE A 87 -12.16 10.95 9.41
CA ILE A 87 -11.44 10.18 8.39
C ILE A 87 -10.30 11.02 7.85
N GLY A 88 -9.11 10.44 7.77
CA GLY A 88 -7.89 11.12 7.36
C GLY A 88 -7.17 10.36 6.27
N LEU A 89 -6.59 11.10 5.33
CA LEU A 89 -5.75 10.60 4.26
C LEU A 89 -4.42 11.37 4.28
N ARG A 90 -3.30 10.67 4.38
CA ARG A 90 -1.97 11.25 4.17
C ARG A 90 -1.45 10.87 2.79
N VAL A 91 -0.92 11.82 2.05
CA VAL A 91 -0.37 11.61 0.70
C VAL A 91 1.14 11.50 0.81
N ASP A 92 1.67 10.39 0.32
CA ASP A 92 3.08 10.25 0.00
C ASP A 92 3.29 10.56 -1.48
N SER A 93 3.81 11.74 -1.77
CA SER A 93 3.99 12.21 -3.15
C SER A 93 5.12 11.51 -3.89
N LYS A 94 6.10 10.92 -3.18
CA LYS A 94 7.22 10.18 -3.80
C LYS A 94 6.74 8.86 -4.39
N ASP A 95 5.87 8.19 -3.66
CA ASP A 95 5.36 6.87 -4.02
C ASP A 95 3.97 6.92 -4.65
N GLN A 96 3.34 8.10 -4.70
CA GLN A 96 1.97 8.31 -5.19
C GLN A 96 0.96 7.41 -4.43
N ILE A 97 1.12 7.32 -3.10
CA ILE A 97 0.28 6.49 -2.22
C ILE A 97 -0.47 7.38 -1.23
N GLY A 98 -1.78 7.16 -1.11
CA GLY A 98 -2.59 7.67 -0.01
C GLY A 98 -2.63 6.67 1.15
N LYS A 99 -2.33 7.08 2.38
CA LYS A 99 -2.53 6.28 3.60
C LYS A 99 -3.79 6.76 4.31
N ILE A 100 -4.81 5.92 4.40
CA ILE A 100 -6.11 6.28 4.95
C ILE A 100 -6.32 5.65 6.33
N GLY A 101 -6.94 6.41 7.23
CA GLY A 101 -7.37 5.96 8.55
C GLY A 101 -8.67 6.64 8.95
N TYR A 102 -9.50 5.95 9.73
CA TYR A 102 -10.80 6.49 10.13
C TYR A 102 -11.22 5.92 11.49
N TRP A 103 -12.11 6.65 12.15
CA TRP A 103 -12.81 6.18 13.33
C TRP A 103 -14.19 6.82 13.42
N ILE A 104 -15.14 6.05 13.95
CA ILE A 104 -16.50 6.49 14.25
C ILE A 104 -16.68 6.38 15.76
N ALA A 105 -17.32 7.36 16.39
CA ALA A 105 -17.57 7.29 17.82
C ALA A 105 -18.46 6.09 18.14
N HIS A 106 -18.17 5.40 19.24
CA HIS A 106 -18.76 4.11 19.60
C HIS A 106 -20.31 4.09 19.54
N LYS A 107 -20.97 5.14 20.02
CA LYS A 107 -22.45 5.29 19.97
C LYS A 107 -23.06 5.31 18.57
N TYR A 108 -22.26 5.46 17.51
CA TYR A 108 -22.72 5.52 16.11
C TYR A 108 -22.30 4.29 15.29
N TRP A 109 -21.76 3.25 15.93
CA TRP A 109 -21.42 2.00 15.25
C TRP A 109 -22.68 1.27 14.72
N GLY A 110 -22.49 0.40 13.73
CA GLY A 110 -23.57 -0.35 13.09
C GLY A 110 -24.41 0.43 12.06
N GLN A 111 -24.22 1.74 11.95
CA GLN A 111 -24.98 2.61 11.04
C GLN A 111 -24.37 2.74 9.64
N GLN A 112 -23.34 1.92 9.33
CA GLN A 112 -22.60 1.93 8.07
C GLN A 112 -21.90 3.25 7.71
N ILE A 113 -21.76 4.18 8.67
CA ILE A 113 -21.11 5.49 8.49
C ILE A 113 -19.71 5.29 7.93
N ALA A 114 -18.90 4.44 8.57
CA ALA A 114 -17.52 4.17 8.15
C ALA A 114 -17.41 3.73 6.68
N SER A 115 -18.27 2.79 6.22
CA SER A 115 -18.23 2.32 4.83
C SER A 115 -18.62 3.42 3.84
N LYS A 116 -19.65 4.20 4.16
CA LYS A 116 -20.11 5.30 3.30
C LYS A 116 -19.05 6.38 3.16
N THR A 117 -18.48 6.81 4.29
CA THR A 117 -17.45 7.86 4.31
C THR A 117 -16.14 7.39 3.68
N LEU A 118 -15.71 6.17 3.98
CA LEU A 118 -14.52 5.58 3.38
C LEU A 118 -14.65 5.50 1.87
N GLN A 119 -15.77 4.98 1.34
CA GLN A 119 -16.00 4.89 -0.10
C GLN A 119 -15.92 6.29 -0.75
N ARG A 120 -16.62 7.28 -0.18
CA ARG A 120 -16.63 8.64 -0.72
C ARG A 120 -15.26 9.30 -0.76
N ILE A 121 -14.49 9.19 0.33
CA ILE A 121 -13.13 9.73 0.41
C ILE A 121 -12.21 9.00 -0.56
N SER A 122 -12.32 7.68 -0.65
CA SER A 122 -11.50 6.87 -1.56
C SER A 122 -11.71 7.27 -3.02
N THR A 123 -12.98 7.41 -3.43
CA THR A 123 -13.34 7.88 -4.77
C THR A 123 -12.85 9.29 -5.04
N TRP A 124 -13.04 10.21 -4.08
CA TRP A 124 -12.55 11.58 -4.23
C TRP A 124 -11.02 11.61 -4.36
N ALA A 125 -10.30 10.91 -3.49
CA ALA A 125 -8.86 10.92 -3.45
C ALA A 125 -8.24 10.36 -4.74
N LEU A 126 -8.71 9.20 -5.21
CA LEU A 126 -8.18 8.60 -6.44
C LEU A 126 -8.54 9.40 -7.70
N ALA A 127 -9.65 10.16 -7.68
CA ALA A 127 -10.05 11.00 -8.80
C ALA A 127 -9.36 12.37 -8.84
N ASN A 128 -8.97 12.93 -7.69
CA ASN A 128 -8.52 14.33 -7.59
C ASN A 128 -7.07 14.50 -7.13
N LEU A 129 -6.48 13.47 -6.50
CA LEU A 129 -5.09 13.52 -6.03
C LEU A 129 -4.18 12.73 -6.96
N ASN A 130 -2.91 13.12 -7.00
CA ASN A 130 -1.88 12.41 -7.76
C ASN A 130 -1.38 11.17 -7.01
N ILE A 131 -2.31 10.24 -6.73
CA ILE A 131 -2.05 8.94 -6.08
C ILE A 131 -2.63 7.80 -6.93
N ASN A 132 -1.92 6.68 -7.03
CA ASN A 132 -2.40 5.51 -7.75
C ASN A 132 -3.08 4.49 -6.84
N TYR A 133 -2.75 4.54 -5.54
CA TYR A 133 -3.21 3.57 -4.55
C TYR A 133 -3.63 4.25 -3.26
N ILE A 134 -4.60 3.66 -2.57
CA ILE A 134 -4.91 3.97 -1.18
C ILE A 134 -4.62 2.74 -0.32
N ARG A 135 -3.76 2.91 0.67
CA ARG A 135 -3.42 1.91 1.68
C ARG A 135 -4.20 2.18 2.97
N ALA A 136 -4.75 1.13 3.55
CA ALA A 136 -5.28 1.12 4.91
C ALA A 136 -4.61 0.00 5.72
N THR A 137 -4.55 0.18 7.04
CA THR A 137 -4.13 -0.84 7.99
C THR A 137 -5.25 -1.11 8.98
N ALA A 138 -5.49 -2.38 9.32
CA ALA A 138 -6.37 -2.76 10.42
C ALA A 138 -5.67 -3.80 11.30
N ALA A 139 -5.84 -3.68 12.63
CA ALA A 139 -5.42 -4.74 13.54
C ALA A 139 -6.18 -6.04 13.23
N ASP A 140 -5.51 -7.18 13.36
CA ASP A 140 -6.11 -8.49 13.07
C ASP A 140 -7.26 -8.82 14.03
N ASP A 141 -7.33 -8.19 15.21
CA ASP A 141 -8.45 -8.32 16.14
C ASP A 141 -9.58 -7.29 15.88
N ASN A 142 -9.43 -6.39 14.89
CA ASN A 142 -10.42 -5.39 14.50
C ASN A 142 -11.28 -5.86 13.31
N MET A 143 -12.15 -6.83 13.58
CA MET A 143 -13.07 -7.40 12.58
C MET A 143 -13.97 -6.35 11.91
N ALA A 144 -14.35 -5.30 12.65
CA ALA A 144 -15.22 -4.24 12.12
C ALA A 144 -14.53 -3.43 11.03
N SER A 145 -13.29 -2.99 11.25
CA SER A 145 -12.51 -2.26 10.24
C SER A 145 -12.22 -3.13 9.02
N ILE A 146 -11.85 -4.41 9.23
CA ILE A 146 -11.61 -5.36 8.15
C ILE A 146 -12.88 -5.55 7.29
N ALA A 147 -14.05 -5.68 7.91
CA ALA A 147 -15.31 -5.79 7.19
C ALA A 147 -15.65 -4.52 6.39
N VAL A 148 -15.39 -3.34 6.95
CA VAL A 148 -15.57 -2.05 6.27
C VAL A 148 -14.64 -1.95 5.05
N LEU A 149 -13.35 -2.26 5.20
CA LEU A 149 -12.36 -2.22 4.13
C LEU A 149 -12.76 -3.14 2.97
N LYS A 150 -13.09 -4.40 3.28
CA LYS A 150 -13.56 -5.37 2.27
C LYS A 150 -14.83 -4.89 1.56
N LYS A 151 -15.80 -4.35 2.30
CA LYS A 151 -17.04 -3.81 1.73
C LYS A 151 -16.79 -2.62 0.80
N CYS A 152 -15.77 -1.82 1.08
CA CYS A 152 -15.36 -0.69 0.24
C CYS A 152 -14.44 -1.11 -0.93
N GLY A 153 -14.23 -2.41 -1.16
CA GLY A 153 -13.45 -2.93 -2.29
C GLY A 153 -11.95 -3.03 -2.03
N TYR A 154 -11.48 -2.68 -0.83
CA TYR A 154 -10.06 -2.82 -0.51
C TYR A 154 -9.68 -4.30 -0.45
N GLN A 155 -8.61 -4.64 -1.16
CA GLN A 155 -8.06 -5.99 -1.20
C GLN A 155 -6.98 -6.15 -0.13
N PRO A 156 -6.98 -7.25 0.65
CA PRO A 156 -5.88 -7.55 1.54
C PRO A 156 -4.63 -7.83 0.69
N PHE A 157 -3.49 -7.28 1.09
CA PHE A 157 -2.23 -7.47 0.35
C PHE A 157 -1.08 -7.93 1.23
N GLY A 158 -1.20 -7.91 2.56
CA GLY A 158 -0.16 -8.41 3.43
C GLY A 158 -0.50 -8.33 4.91
N GLN A 159 0.42 -8.83 5.73
CA GLN A 159 0.34 -8.76 7.18
C GLN A 159 1.65 -8.21 7.75
N GLY A 160 1.59 -7.69 8.97
CA GLY A 160 2.76 -7.15 9.67
C GLY A 160 2.47 -6.94 11.15
N LYS A 161 3.32 -6.13 11.78
CA LYS A 161 3.12 -5.67 13.15
C LYS A 161 3.22 -4.16 13.20
N GLU A 162 2.34 -3.52 13.95
CA GLU A 162 2.43 -2.09 14.24
C GLU A 162 2.30 -1.83 15.73
N LYS A 163 3.01 -0.82 16.23
CA LYS A 163 2.89 -0.37 17.62
C LYS A 163 1.60 0.43 17.80
N PHE A 164 0.77 0.03 18.75
CA PHE A 164 -0.45 0.75 19.11
C PHE A 164 -0.20 1.54 20.38
N LEU A 165 -0.20 2.87 20.31
CA LEU A 165 0.17 3.73 21.45
C LEU A 165 -0.73 3.48 22.67
N ALA A 166 -2.04 3.39 22.48
CA ALA A 166 -2.98 3.10 23.56
C ALA A 166 -2.81 1.71 24.20
N ARG A 167 -2.32 0.72 23.43
CA ARG A 167 -2.10 -0.66 23.91
C ARG A 167 -0.68 -0.88 24.43
N ALA A 168 0.21 0.10 24.26
CA ALA A 168 1.64 0.06 24.61
C ALA A 168 2.42 -1.14 24.04
N THR A 169 1.88 -1.84 23.04
CA THR A 169 2.40 -3.11 22.52
C THR A 169 2.25 -3.16 20.99
N GLU A 170 3.07 -3.98 20.34
CA GLU A 170 2.91 -4.31 18.92
C GLU A 170 1.73 -5.25 18.73
N GLN A 171 0.93 -4.98 17.71
CA GLN A 171 -0.21 -5.79 17.34
C GLN A 171 -0.03 -6.32 15.92
N PRO A 172 -0.46 -7.57 15.66
CA PRO A 172 -0.54 -8.06 14.31
C PRO A 172 -1.59 -7.25 13.54
N VAL A 173 -1.23 -6.85 12.32
CA VAL A 173 -2.07 -6.05 11.45
C VAL A 173 -2.14 -6.65 10.06
N SER A 174 -3.27 -6.41 9.41
CA SER A 174 -3.49 -6.71 8.00
C SER A 174 -3.48 -5.41 7.20
N TYR A 175 -2.77 -5.42 6.08
CA TYR A 175 -2.68 -4.31 5.15
C TYR A 175 -3.65 -4.50 3.98
N PHE A 176 -4.27 -3.40 3.59
CA PHE A 176 -5.31 -3.35 2.57
C PHE A 176 -4.99 -2.27 1.53
N LEU A 177 -5.28 -2.55 0.26
CA LEU A 177 -5.01 -1.66 -0.86
C LEU A 177 -6.28 -1.48 -1.70
N LEU A 178 -6.47 -0.27 -2.21
CA LEU A 178 -7.46 0.04 -3.24
C LEU A 178 -6.75 0.78 -4.38
N GLN A 179 -6.92 0.29 -5.61
CA GLN A 179 -6.31 0.88 -6.80
C GLN A 179 -7.27 1.82 -7.51
N ARG A 180 -6.74 2.72 -8.33
CA ARG A 180 -7.55 3.67 -9.11
C ARG A 180 -8.52 2.96 -10.06
N GLU A 181 -8.09 1.85 -10.64
CA GLU A 181 -8.86 1.05 -11.60
C GLU A 181 -10.07 0.35 -10.96
N ASP A 182 -10.05 0.15 -9.63
CA ASP A 182 -11.11 -0.52 -8.88
C ASP A 182 -12.37 0.36 -8.71
N ILE A 183 -12.28 1.67 -9.02
CA ILE A 183 -13.36 2.65 -8.83
C ILE A 183 -14.05 3.02 -10.17
N CYS A 184 -13.52 2.61 -11.32
CA CYS A 184 -14.11 2.93 -12.63
C CYS A 184 -15.52 2.33 -12.78
N PRO A 185 -16.56 3.13 -13.07
CA PRO A 185 -17.92 2.64 -13.20
C PRO A 185 -18.03 1.71 -14.42
N GLY A 186 -18.30 0.43 -14.16
CA GLY A 186 -18.41 -0.61 -15.19
C GLY A 186 -17.82 -1.97 -14.80
N LYS A 187 -17.00 -2.05 -13.73
CA LYS A 187 -16.55 -3.31 -13.15
C LYS A 187 -17.28 -3.55 -11.82
N ALA A 188 -18.06 -4.62 -11.75
CA ALA A 188 -18.60 -5.10 -10.48
C ALA A 188 -17.45 -5.47 -9.54
N PRO A 189 -17.58 -5.27 -8.22
CA PRO A 189 -16.53 -5.61 -7.26
C PRO A 189 -16.23 -7.11 -7.37
N SER A 190 -15.01 -7.45 -7.79
CA SER A 190 -14.53 -8.83 -7.76
C SER A 190 -14.30 -9.23 -6.30
N MET A 191 -15.30 -9.88 -5.70
CA MET A 191 -15.12 -10.71 -4.51
C MET A 191 -14.07 -11.79 -4.80
N PRO A 192 -13.29 -12.24 -3.80
CA PRO A 192 -12.48 -13.44 -3.96
C PRO A 192 -13.43 -14.65 -4.12
N PRO A 193 -13.28 -15.46 -5.18
CA PRO A 193 -14.03 -16.70 -5.26
C PRO A 193 -13.46 -17.69 -4.24
N SER A 194 -14.30 -18.19 -3.33
CA SER A 194 -14.01 -19.46 -2.65
C SER A 194 -14.25 -20.60 -3.65
N SER A 195 -13.20 -21.38 -3.89
CA SER A 195 -13.11 -22.68 -4.57
C SER A 195 -13.26 -22.78 -6.10
N SER A 196 -12.12 -23.20 -6.69
CA SER A 196 -11.92 -24.18 -7.78
C SER A 196 -12.48 -23.90 -9.17
N THR A 197 -12.05 -22.82 -9.80
CA THR A 197 -11.66 -22.92 -11.21
C THR A 197 -10.14 -23.11 -11.28
N PRO A 198 -9.61 -24.00 -12.14
CA PRO A 198 -8.17 -24.14 -12.30
C PRO A 198 -7.61 -22.81 -12.79
N LYS A 199 -6.92 -22.09 -11.90
CA LYS A 199 -6.25 -20.83 -12.25
C LYS A 199 -5.11 -21.14 -13.20
N LYS A 200 -4.98 -20.35 -14.26
CA LYS A 200 -3.84 -20.45 -15.18
C LYS A 200 -2.57 -20.18 -14.38
N ILE A 201 -1.58 -21.07 -14.49
CA ILE A 201 -0.25 -20.82 -13.91
C ILE A 201 0.50 -19.89 -14.85
N LEU A 202 0.97 -18.76 -14.32
CA LEU A 202 1.89 -17.87 -14.99
C LEU A 202 3.30 -18.17 -14.49
N LEU A 203 4.18 -18.56 -15.41
CA LEU A 203 5.58 -18.80 -15.14
C LEU A 203 6.37 -17.51 -15.41
N VAL A 204 7.05 -17.03 -14.38
CA VAL A 204 7.97 -15.88 -14.44
C VAL A 204 9.30 -16.35 -13.88
N VAL A 205 10.41 -15.74 -14.27
CA VAL A 205 11.73 -16.00 -13.70
C VAL A 205 12.37 -14.67 -13.34
N ALA A 206 13.11 -14.63 -12.23
CA ALA A 206 13.76 -13.44 -11.73
C ALA A 206 15.22 -13.68 -11.33
N ALA A 207 16.02 -12.61 -11.34
CA ALA A 207 17.41 -12.62 -10.90
C ALA A 207 17.65 -11.68 -9.71
N ALA A 208 18.26 -12.23 -8.66
CA ALA A 208 18.99 -11.46 -7.66
C ALA A 208 20.43 -11.25 -8.16
N LEU A 209 20.67 -10.12 -8.84
CA LEU A 209 22.02 -9.69 -9.23
C LEU A 209 22.71 -9.06 -8.02
N ILE A 210 23.85 -9.63 -7.61
CA ILE A 210 24.61 -9.19 -6.44
C ILE A 210 25.97 -8.67 -6.88
N ASP A 211 26.24 -7.39 -6.63
CA ASP A 211 27.53 -6.77 -6.95
C ASP A 211 28.65 -7.14 -5.97
N THR A 212 29.85 -6.64 -6.23
CA THR A 212 31.03 -6.88 -5.38
C THR A 212 30.95 -6.24 -4.00
N GLU A 213 29.99 -5.31 -3.77
CA GLU A 213 29.73 -4.66 -2.49
C GLU A 213 28.60 -5.36 -1.71
N GLY A 214 28.04 -6.47 -2.22
CA GLY A 214 26.94 -7.18 -1.58
C GLY A 214 25.59 -6.46 -1.70
N ARG A 215 25.40 -5.63 -2.74
CA ARG A 215 24.14 -4.96 -3.02
C ARG A 215 23.35 -5.71 -4.09
N LEU A 216 22.03 -5.68 -3.98
CA LEU A 216 21.09 -6.24 -4.94
C LEU A 216 20.66 -5.20 -5.96
N LEU A 217 20.57 -5.58 -7.23
CA LEU A 217 19.95 -4.74 -8.25
C LEU A 217 18.42 -4.91 -8.22
N LEU A 218 17.70 -3.80 -8.06
CA LEU A 218 16.27 -3.72 -8.26
C LEU A 218 15.94 -2.81 -9.45
N ALA A 219 14.83 -3.13 -10.13
CA ALA A 219 14.26 -2.32 -11.20
C ALA A 219 12.89 -1.78 -10.78
N ARG A 220 12.63 -0.49 -11.04
CA ARG A 220 11.34 0.16 -10.77
C ARG A 220 10.50 0.19 -12.02
N ARG A 221 9.33 -0.46 -11.99
CA ARG A 221 8.43 -0.55 -13.14
C ARG A 221 8.04 0.84 -13.66
N PRO A 222 8.16 1.10 -14.99
CA PRO A 222 7.81 2.38 -15.58
C PRO A 222 6.30 2.69 -15.47
N GLU A 223 5.94 3.96 -15.55
CA GLU A 223 4.54 4.41 -15.54
C GLU A 223 3.76 3.83 -16.72
N GLY A 224 2.55 3.32 -16.47
CA GLY A 224 1.67 2.74 -17.50
C GLY A 224 1.71 1.21 -17.65
N LYS A 225 2.62 0.50 -16.98
CA LYS A 225 2.54 -0.97 -16.80
C LYS A 225 1.71 -1.31 -15.56
N SER A 226 1.10 -2.51 -15.50
CA SER A 226 0.45 -3.00 -14.26
C SER A 226 1.44 -2.99 -13.09
N MET A 227 1.01 -2.51 -11.91
CA MET A 227 1.86 -2.35 -10.72
C MET A 227 3.03 -1.35 -10.92
N ALA A 228 2.84 -0.33 -11.75
CA ALA A 228 3.83 0.74 -11.98
C ALA A 228 4.30 1.39 -10.67
N GLY A 229 5.60 1.71 -10.63
CA GLY A 229 6.24 2.38 -9.50
C GLY A 229 6.75 1.46 -8.38
N MET A 230 6.41 0.17 -8.39
CA MET A 230 7.00 -0.83 -7.47
C MET A 230 8.39 -1.27 -7.95
N TRP A 231 9.23 -1.64 -6.99
CA TRP A 231 10.53 -2.24 -7.24
C TRP A 231 10.38 -3.76 -7.36
N GLU A 232 11.13 -4.35 -8.29
CA GLU A 232 11.14 -5.79 -8.53
C GLU A 232 12.55 -6.26 -8.90
N PHE A 233 12.77 -7.57 -8.77
CA PHE A 233 13.96 -8.20 -9.32
C PHE A 233 13.86 -8.23 -10.86
N PRO A 234 14.94 -7.91 -11.59
CA PRO A 234 14.97 -8.02 -13.04
C PRO A 234 14.61 -9.44 -13.52
N GLY A 235 13.83 -9.54 -14.59
CA GLY A 235 13.36 -10.81 -15.12
C GLY A 235 11.96 -10.70 -15.72
N GLY A 236 11.44 -11.83 -16.20
CA GLY A 236 10.22 -11.79 -16.99
C GLY A 236 9.60 -13.15 -17.23
N LYS A 237 8.65 -13.20 -18.17
CA LYS A 237 7.83 -14.38 -18.41
C LYS A 237 8.62 -15.44 -19.14
N ILE A 238 8.39 -16.70 -18.77
CA ILE A 238 8.94 -17.84 -19.50
C ILE A 238 8.06 -18.09 -20.73
N GLU A 239 8.66 -18.02 -21.93
CA GLU A 239 7.95 -18.28 -23.17
C GLU A 239 7.77 -19.79 -23.45
N PRO A 240 6.77 -20.19 -24.26
CA PRO A 240 6.58 -21.60 -24.60
C PRO A 240 7.82 -22.22 -25.27
N GLY A 241 8.33 -23.30 -24.68
CA GLY A 241 9.52 -24.02 -25.17
C GLY A 241 10.85 -23.49 -24.62
N GLU A 242 10.81 -22.46 -23.77
CA GLU A 242 11.98 -21.87 -23.11
C GLU A 242 12.21 -22.50 -21.72
N THR A 243 13.48 -22.73 -21.36
CA THR A 243 13.88 -23.07 -19.97
C THR A 243 13.94 -21.81 -19.11
N PRO A 244 13.72 -21.86 -17.78
CA PRO A 244 13.82 -20.69 -16.91
C PRO A 244 15.15 -19.92 -17.06
N GLU A 245 16.28 -20.63 -17.19
CA GLU A 245 17.59 -20.03 -17.37
C GLU A 245 17.71 -19.28 -18.70
N ALA A 246 17.16 -19.84 -19.79
CA ALA A 246 17.14 -19.20 -21.10
C ALA A 246 16.27 -17.93 -21.09
N ALA A 247 15.08 -18.01 -20.48
CA ALA A 247 14.19 -16.88 -20.29
C ALA A 247 14.90 -15.76 -19.51
N LEU A 248 15.55 -16.10 -18.40
CA LEU A 248 16.22 -15.11 -17.57
C LEU A 248 17.40 -14.45 -18.30
N VAL A 249 18.19 -15.20 -19.07
CA VAL A 249 19.28 -14.62 -19.90
C VAL A 249 18.73 -13.62 -20.91
N ARG A 250 17.62 -13.96 -21.59
CA ARG A 250 16.97 -13.08 -22.56
C ARG A 250 16.42 -11.82 -21.91
N GLU A 251 15.63 -11.97 -20.84
CA GLU A 251 15.00 -10.86 -20.13
C GLU A 251 16.04 -9.88 -19.57
N LEU A 252 17.11 -10.37 -18.92
CA LEU A 252 18.18 -9.50 -18.42
C LEU A 252 18.88 -8.71 -19.54
N LYS A 253 19.02 -9.30 -20.73
CA LYS A 253 19.59 -8.62 -21.88
C LYS A 253 18.64 -7.56 -22.45
N GLU A 254 17.35 -7.88 -22.53
CA GLU A 254 16.31 -7.01 -23.08
C GLU A 254 16.03 -5.83 -22.15
N GLU A 255 15.83 -6.09 -20.86
CA GLU A 255 15.41 -5.09 -19.88
C GLU A 255 16.55 -4.20 -19.41
N ILE A 256 17.73 -4.79 -19.12
CA ILE A 256 18.81 -4.09 -18.42
C ILE A 256 20.19 -4.21 -19.08
N ASN A 257 20.28 -4.69 -20.33
CA ASN A 257 21.53 -4.86 -21.09
C ASN A 257 22.60 -5.76 -20.44
N VAL A 258 22.19 -6.64 -19.51
CA VAL A 258 23.12 -7.52 -18.80
C VAL A 258 23.33 -8.81 -19.59
N ASP A 259 24.58 -9.14 -19.89
CA ASP A 259 24.96 -10.40 -20.56
C ASP A 259 25.38 -11.43 -19.50
N VAL A 260 24.56 -12.45 -19.28
CA VAL A 260 24.83 -13.53 -18.32
C VAL A 260 24.88 -14.89 -19.01
N SER A 261 25.79 -15.76 -18.59
CA SER A 261 25.79 -17.17 -19.00
C SER A 261 24.84 -17.96 -18.11
N GLN A 262 24.12 -18.94 -18.66
CA GLN A 262 23.28 -19.84 -17.86
C GLN A 262 24.06 -20.52 -16.72
N SER A 263 25.35 -20.83 -16.93
CA SER A 263 26.22 -21.42 -15.91
C SER A 263 26.50 -20.50 -14.71
N CYS A 264 26.19 -19.20 -14.83
CA CYS A 264 26.34 -18.20 -13.77
C CYS A 264 25.04 -17.98 -12.99
N LEU A 265 23.93 -18.57 -13.43
CA LEU A 265 22.65 -18.53 -12.75
C LEU A 265 22.56 -19.69 -11.75
N ALA A 266 22.68 -19.39 -10.46
CA ALA A 266 22.50 -20.38 -9.41
C ALA A 266 21.03 -20.39 -8.96
N PRO A 267 20.30 -21.52 -9.06
CA PRO A 267 18.96 -21.63 -8.50
C PRO A 267 19.01 -21.34 -7.00
N PHE A 268 18.15 -20.45 -6.51
CA PHE A 268 18.15 -20.05 -5.10
C PHE A 268 16.88 -20.54 -4.39
N THR A 269 15.72 -20.06 -4.84
CA THR A 269 14.42 -20.43 -4.28
C THR A 269 13.32 -20.09 -5.30
N PHE A 270 12.05 -20.18 -4.91
CA PHE A 270 10.95 -19.74 -5.75
C PHE A 270 9.82 -19.12 -4.91
N ALA A 271 9.05 -18.23 -5.52
CA ALA A 271 7.81 -17.73 -4.97
C ALA A 271 6.63 -18.42 -5.66
N SER A 272 5.61 -18.72 -4.88
CA SER A 272 4.31 -19.17 -5.35
C SER A 272 3.28 -18.21 -4.77
N PHE A 273 2.65 -17.41 -5.63
CA PHE A 273 1.76 -16.34 -5.20
C PHE A 273 0.45 -16.34 -5.98
N GLU A 274 -0.66 -16.21 -5.27
CA GLU A 274 -1.99 -16.27 -5.87
C GLU A 274 -2.49 -14.85 -6.19
N TYR A 275 -2.68 -14.55 -7.47
CA TYR A 275 -3.40 -13.36 -7.93
C TYR A 275 -4.87 -13.70 -8.21
N ALA A 276 -5.70 -12.67 -8.44
CA ALA A 276 -7.13 -12.84 -8.72
C ALA A 276 -7.37 -13.75 -9.94
N ASP A 277 -6.66 -13.49 -11.03
CA ASP A 277 -6.89 -14.13 -12.34
C ASP A 277 -5.94 -15.30 -12.65
N PHE A 278 -4.78 -15.38 -11.98
CA PHE A 278 -3.76 -16.38 -12.26
C PHE A 278 -2.96 -16.74 -10.99
N HIS A 279 -2.26 -17.88 -11.06
CA HIS A 279 -1.31 -18.29 -10.04
C HIS A 279 0.12 -18.02 -10.54
N LEU A 280 0.88 -17.18 -9.85
CA LEU A 280 2.28 -16.92 -10.19
C LEU A 280 3.16 -18.01 -9.59
N LEU A 281 4.02 -18.58 -10.42
CA LEU A 281 5.16 -19.38 -9.97
C LEU A 281 6.43 -18.76 -10.52
N MET A 282 7.33 -18.37 -9.62
CA MET A 282 8.50 -17.56 -9.96
C MET A 282 9.78 -18.08 -9.31
N PRO A 283 10.59 -18.87 -10.04
CA PRO A 283 11.94 -19.20 -9.63
C PRO A 283 12.82 -17.95 -9.57
N LEU A 284 13.59 -17.84 -8.50
CA LEU A 284 14.60 -16.81 -8.30
C LEU A 284 15.98 -17.44 -8.41
N TYR A 285 16.83 -16.85 -9.25
CA TYR A 285 18.23 -17.22 -9.40
C TYR A 285 19.12 -16.13 -8.81
N VAL A 286 20.24 -16.53 -8.21
CA VAL A 286 21.29 -15.61 -7.78
C VAL A 286 22.39 -15.60 -8.83
N CYS A 287 22.94 -14.41 -9.10
CA CYS A 287 24.06 -14.26 -10.00
C CYS A 287 25.02 -13.17 -9.50
N HIS A 288 26.31 -13.51 -9.45
CA HIS A 288 27.41 -12.60 -9.07
C HIS A 288 28.32 -12.25 -10.26
N LYS A 289 28.07 -12.83 -11.44
CA LYS A 289 28.96 -12.72 -12.61
C LYS A 289 28.18 -12.50 -13.88
N TRP A 290 28.38 -11.35 -14.48
CA TRP A 290 27.80 -10.96 -15.76
C TRP A 290 28.74 -10.00 -16.48
N ASN A 291 28.45 -9.73 -17.75
CA ASN A 291 29.13 -8.74 -18.56
C ASN A 291 28.20 -7.54 -18.82
N ASN A 292 28.83 -6.39 -19.05
CA ASN A 292 28.23 -5.05 -19.14
C ASN A 292 27.63 -4.54 -17.81
N PRO A 293 27.76 -3.24 -17.51
CA PRO A 293 27.03 -2.64 -16.40
C PRO A 293 25.52 -2.68 -16.71
N PRO A 294 24.66 -2.88 -15.69
CA PRO A 294 23.21 -2.78 -15.88
C PRO A 294 22.78 -1.39 -16.36
N GLU A 295 22.00 -1.35 -17.43
CA GLU A 295 21.50 -0.13 -18.07
C GLU A 295 20.01 -0.27 -18.41
N PRO A 296 19.13 0.62 -17.95
CA PRO A 296 17.69 0.50 -18.20
C PRO A 296 17.36 0.65 -19.70
N ARG A 297 16.61 -0.29 -20.27
CA ARG A 297 16.19 -0.28 -21.69
C ARG A 297 14.70 -0.04 -21.93
N GLU A 298 13.90 -0.05 -20.87
CA GLU A 298 12.44 0.12 -20.90
C GLU A 298 11.96 1.36 -20.12
N ASN A 299 12.84 2.36 -19.92
CA ASN A 299 12.57 3.54 -19.09
C ASN A 299 12.29 3.22 -17.59
N GLN A 300 12.76 2.07 -17.11
CA GLN A 300 12.76 1.74 -15.68
C GLN A 300 13.88 2.48 -14.94
N GLN A 301 13.71 2.71 -13.64
CA GLN A 301 14.80 3.16 -12.78
C GLN A 301 15.51 1.95 -12.18
N LEU A 302 16.84 1.95 -12.13
CA LEU A 302 17.62 0.91 -11.48
C LEU A 302 18.20 1.44 -10.17
N ALA A 303 18.23 0.60 -9.15
CA ALA A 303 18.86 0.91 -7.87
C ALA A 303 19.66 -0.29 -7.36
N TRP A 304 20.86 -0.01 -6.88
CA TRP A 304 21.62 -0.95 -6.06
C TRP A 304 21.24 -0.76 -4.60
N VAL A 305 20.79 -1.83 -3.95
CA VAL A 305 20.18 -1.79 -2.62
C VAL A 305 20.92 -2.75 -1.71
N SER A 306 21.39 -2.26 -0.56
CA SER A 306 22.00 -3.11 0.45
C SER A 306 20.96 -3.99 1.17
N ALA A 307 21.42 -5.05 1.84
CA ALA A 307 20.55 -5.91 2.65
C ALA A 307 19.76 -5.14 3.72
N GLU A 308 20.36 -4.12 4.33
CA GLU A 308 19.73 -3.27 5.36
C GLU A 308 18.67 -2.33 4.77
N GLU A 309 18.89 -1.85 3.54
CA GLU A 309 17.96 -0.95 2.86
C GLU A 309 16.79 -1.70 2.24
N LEU A 310 16.89 -3.01 2.02
CA LEU A 310 15.90 -3.82 1.33
C LEU A 310 14.48 -3.70 1.93
N ASP A 311 14.37 -3.50 3.25
CA ASP A 311 13.08 -3.30 3.94
C ASP A 311 12.42 -1.95 3.62
N HIS A 312 13.21 -0.97 3.17
CA HIS A 312 12.74 0.38 2.83
C HIS A 312 12.27 0.48 1.38
N TYR A 313 12.55 -0.52 0.54
CA TYR A 313 12.08 -0.56 -0.84
C TYR A 313 10.72 -1.25 -0.94
N LEU A 314 9.81 -0.65 -1.69
CA LEU A 314 8.49 -1.21 -1.99
C LEU A 314 8.62 -2.33 -3.03
N VAL A 315 8.99 -3.52 -2.56
CA VAL A 315 9.02 -4.75 -3.38
C VAL A 315 7.62 -5.33 -3.58
N MET A 316 7.40 -6.00 -4.72
CA MET A 316 6.11 -6.67 -4.97
C MET A 316 5.85 -7.76 -3.92
N GLU A 317 4.57 -8.07 -3.65
CA GLU A 317 4.21 -9.12 -2.68
C GLU A 317 4.78 -10.49 -3.02
N ALA A 318 4.89 -10.79 -4.32
CA ALA A 318 5.51 -12.02 -4.80
C ALA A 318 7.00 -12.12 -4.44
N ASP A 319 7.68 -10.99 -4.24
CA ASP A 319 9.12 -10.93 -3.97
C ASP A 319 9.46 -10.94 -2.47
N LYS A 320 8.49 -10.60 -1.61
CA LYS A 320 8.70 -10.57 -0.14
C LYS A 320 9.25 -11.85 0.46
N PRO A 321 8.84 -13.07 0.04
CA PRO A 321 9.41 -14.31 0.56
C PRO A 321 10.93 -14.41 0.36
N PHE A 322 11.49 -13.69 -0.62
CA PHE A 322 12.92 -13.70 -0.89
C PHE A 322 13.72 -12.83 0.07
N ILE A 323 13.11 -11.78 0.63
CA ILE A 323 13.81 -10.75 1.40
C ILE A 323 14.60 -11.31 2.59
N PRO A 324 14.02 -12.15 3.48
CA PRO A 324 14.79 -12.74 4.58
C PRO A 324 15.92 -13.65 4.08
N LEU A 325 15.66 -14.46 3.05
CA LEU A 325 16.62 -15.41 2.50
C LEU A 325 17.81 -14.71 1.83
N LEU A 326 17.54 -13.64 1.10
CA LEU A 326 18.56 -12.83 0.45
C LEU A 326 19.39 -12.06 1.47
N LYS A 327 18.78 -11.57 2.55
CA LYS A 327 19.54 -10.99 3.67
C LYS A 327 20.51 -12.01 4.26
N ASP A 328 20.04 -13.22 4.57
CA ASP A 328 20.90 -14.28 5.10
C ASP A 328 22.04 -14.67 4.13
N LEU A 329 21.84 -14.52 2.81
CA LEU A 329 22.87 -14.78 1.79
C LEU A 329 23.93 -13.67 1.70
N LEU A 330 23.54 -12.42 2.02
CA LEU A 330 24.39 -11.24 1.89
C LEU A 330 25.25 -10.96 3.14
N PHE A 331 24.98 -11.65 4.25
CA PHE A 331 25.74 -11.61 5.51
C PHE A 331 26.63 -12.85 5.67
#